data_AF-A0A3N5IFY8-F1
#
_entry.id   AF-A0A3N5IFY8-F1
#
_cell.length_a   1.000
_cell.length_b   1.000
_cell.length_c   1.000
_cell.angle_alpha   90.00
_cell.angle_beta   90.00
_cell.angle_gamma   90.00
#
_symmetry.space_group_name_H-M   'P 1'
#
loop_
_entity.id
_entity.type
_entity.pdbx_description
1 polymer ?
#
loop_
_entity_poly.entity_id
_entity_poly.type
_entity_poly.pdbx_seq_one_letter_code
_entity_poly.pdbx_strand_id
1 'polypeptide(L)' 'MSDWLEPGTPMPSFTLADHTGAKVKSSQWKGKPLAIYFYPKDDTPGCTKEACAFRDASQPLEK' A
#
# COMPACT_ATOMS: atom_id res chain seq x y z
N MET A 1 -0.55 15.99 -16.12
CA MET A 1 0.88 15.76 -15.81
C MET A 1 0.90 14.73 -14.71
N SER A 2 1.45 13.54 -14.95
CA SER A 2 1.52 12.49 -13.94
C SER A 2 2.59 12.87 -12.93
N ASP A 3 2.17 13.15 -11.71
CA ASP A 3 3.06 13.38 -10.56
C ASP A 3 3.80 12.07 -10.27
N TRP A 4 5.11 12.06 -10.51
CA TRP A 4 5.94 10.87 -10.37
C TRP A 4 6.49 10.80 -8.95
N LEU A 5 6.36 9.64 -8.29
CA LEU A 5 6.91 9.45 -6.94
C LEU A 5 8.42 9.21 -7.03
N GLU A 6 9.19 10.15 -6.52
CA GLU A 6 10.64 10.03 -6.41
C GLU A 6 11.07 9.50 -5.03
N PRO A 7 12.14 8.68 -4.95
CA PRO A 7 12.68 8.23 -3.67
C PRO A 7 13.08 9.42 -2.78
N GLY A 8 12.66 9.37 -1.51
CA GLY A 8 12.93 10.43 -0.53
C GLY A 8 11.88 11.55 -0.50
N THR A 9 10.98 11.61 -1.49
CA THR A 9 9.84 12.54 -1.46
C THR A 9 8.86 12.13 -0.37
N PRO A 10 8.31 13.08 0.41
CA PRO A 10 7.30 12.78 1.41
C PRO A 10 6.08 12.12 0.76
N MET A 11 5.58 11.08 1.42
CA MET A 11 4.40 10.35 1.00
C MET A 11 3.19 11.28 0.79
N PRO A 12 2.46 11.17 -0.33
CA PRO A 12 1.31 12.00 -0.59
C PRO A 12 0.18 11.74 0.41
N SER A 13 -0.51 12.81 0.79
CA SER A 13 -1.63 12.73 1.72
C SER A 13 -2.86 12.15 1.01
N PHE A 14 -3.20 10.89 1.29
CA PHE A 14 -4.46 10.30 0.86
C PHE A 14 -5.41 10.01 2.03
N THR A 15 -6.71 10.05 1.73
CA THR A 15 -7.78 9.52 2.56
C THR A 15 -8.64 8.61 1.69
N LEU A 16 -8.67 7.31 1.99
CA LEU A 16 -9.41 6.31 1.23
C LEU A 16 -10.31 5.51 2.18
N ALA A 17 -11.36 4.90 1.64
CA ALA A 17 -12.12 3.91 2.37
C ALA A 17 -11.42 2.54 2.21
N ASP A 18 -11.21 1.85 3.32
CA ASP A 18 -10.73 0.48 3.34
C ASP A 18 -11.84 -0.51 2.94
N HIS A 19 -11.50 -1.79 2.75
CA HIS A 19 -12.44 -2.88 2.45
C HIS A 19 -13.60 -2.99 3.46
N THR A 20 -13.41 -2.50 4.69
CA THR A 20 -14.46 -2.44 5.74
C THR A 20 -15.32 -1.17 5.70
N GLY A 21 -15.02 -0.21 4.81
CA GLY A 21 -15.64 1.11 4.77
C GLY A 21 -15.03 2.12 5.75
N ALA A 22 -14.03 1.73 6.54
CA ALA A 22 -13.32 2.62 7.44
C ALA A 22 -12.45 3.63 6.66
N LYS A 23 -12.42 4.90 7.11
CA LYS A 23 -11.55 5.92 6.49
C LYS A 23 -10.11 5.76 6.98
N VAL A 24 -9.23 5.32 6.08
CA VAL A 24 -7.78 5.26 6.30
C VAL A 24 -7.14 6.55 5.80
N LYS A 25 -6.28 7.14 6.63
CA LYS A 25 -5.47 8.31 6.28
C LYS A 25 -4.01 7.91 6.28
N SER A 26 -3.29 8.30 5.24
CA SER A 26 -1.82 8.18 5.14
C SER A 26 -1.08 8.67 6.39
N SER A 27 -1.53 9.75 7.03
CA SER A 27 -0.93 10.29 8.26
C SER A 27 -0.91 9.34 9.45
N GLN A 28 -1.75 8.30 9.47
CA GLN A 28 -1.77 7.29 10.55
C GLN A 28 -0.51 6.42 10.56
N TRP A 29 0.22 6.38 9.45
CA TRP A 29 1.41 5.55 9.26
C TRP A 29 2.72 6.34 9.40
N LYS A 30 2.66 7.60 9.86
CA LYS A 30 3.88 8.39 10.13
C LYS A 30 4.76 7.69 11.16
N GLY A 31 6.01 7.42 10.77
CA GLY A 31 7.00 6.76 11.63
C GLY A 31 6.91 5.22 11.65
N LYS A 32 6.06 4.61 10.81
CA LYS A 32 6.02 3.17 10.62
C LYS A 32 6.37 2.81 9.17
N PRO A 33 7.07 1.68 8.93
CA PRO A 33 7.22 1.16 7.58
C PRO A 33 5.85 0.81 7.00
N LEU A 34 5.58 1.26 5.77
CA LEU A 34 4.33 1.03 5.06
C LEU A 34 4.64 0.61 3.63
N ALA A 35 4.18 -0.58 3.23
CA ALA A 35 4.20 -1.03 1.85
C ALA A 35 2.84 -0.75 1.19
N ILE A 36 2.85 -0.04 0.06
CA ILE A 36 1.64 0.25 -0.72
C ILE A 36 1.78 -0.42 -2.07
N TYR A 37 0.80 -1.24 -2.41
CA TYR A 37 0.74 -1.98 -3.66
C TYR A 37 -0.55 -1.62 -4.39
N PHE A 38 -0.41 -1.15 -5.63
CA PHE A 38 -1.54 -0.82 -6.50
C PHE A 38 -1.72 -1.94 -7.52
N TYR A 39 -2.95 -2.42 -7.69
CA TYR A 39 -3.30 -3.42 -8.69
C TYR A 39 -4.50 -2.93 -9.53
N PRO A 40 -4.55 -3.27 -10.83
CA PRO A 40 -5.51 -2.66 -11.76
C PRO A 40 -6.94 -3.16 -11.59
N LYS A 41 -7.13 -4.40 -11.12
CA LYS A 41 -8.45 -5.00 -10.94
C LYS A 41 -8.40 -6.20 -9.98
N ASP A 42 -9.40 -6.29 -9.12
CA ASP A 42 -9.67 -7.47 -8.29
C ASP A 42 -9.88 -8.72 -9.15
N ASP A 43 -9.56 -9.90 -8.60
CA ASP A 43 -9.85 -11.21 -9.19
C ASP A 43 -9.14 -11.52 -10.53
N THR A 44 -7.98 -10.91 -10.77
CA THR A 44 -7.13 -11.26 -11.93
C THR A 44 -6.10 -12.33 -11.56
N PRO A 45 -5.87 -13.36 -12.40
CA PRO A 45 -5.12 -14.57 -12.02
C PRO A 45 -3.64 -14.35 -11.67
N GLY A 46 -3.07 -13.19 -12.02
CA GLY A 46 -1.72 -12.79 -11.56
C GLY A 46 -1.69 -12.26 -10.13
N CYS A 47 -2.78 -11.63 -9.69
CA CYS A 47 -2.88 -10.87 -8.43
C CYS A 47 -2.77 -11.74 -7.17
N THR A 48 -3.04 -13.05 -7.28
CA THR A 48 -3.05 -13.99 -6.15
C THR A 48 -1.64 -14.42 -5.69
N LYS A 49 -0.64 -14.46 -6.59
CA LYS A 49 0.74 -14.84 -6.20
C LYS A 49 1.50 -13.69 -5.54
N GLU A 50 1.36 -12.49 -6.09
CA GLU A 50 2.02 -11.29 -5.56
C GLU A 50 1.45 -10.90 -4.18
N ALA A 51 0.12 -10.97 -4.01
CA ALA A 51 -0.52 -10.74 -2.72
C ALA A 51 -0.11 -11.79 -1.67
N CYS A 52 0.00 -13.07 -2.06
CA CYS A 52 0.49 -14.12 -1.16
C CYS A 52 1.95 -13.90 -0.77
N ALA A 53 2.82 -13.49 -1.70
CA ALA A 53 4.23 -13.19 -1.40
C ALA A 53 4.37 -11.98 -0.46
N PHE A 54 3.58 -10.92 -0.64
CA PHE A 54 3.55 -9.77 0.27
C PHE A 54 3.05 -10.15 1.66
N ARG A 55 2.04 -11.02 1.77
CA ARG A 55 1.56 -11.54 3.05
C ARG A 55 2.63 -12.35 3.77
N ASP A 56 3.30 -13.25 3.07
CA ASP A 56 4.37 -14.09 3.63
C ASP A 56 5.61 -13.26 4.03
N ALA A 57 5.90 -12.19 3.28
CA ALA A 57 6.97 -11.24 3.58
C ALA A 57 6.59 -10.17 4.62
N SER A 58 5.49 -10.34 5.36
CA SER A 58 5.11 -9.41 6.44
C SER A 58 6.16 -9.36 7.56
N GLN A 59 6.78 -10.48 7.93
CA GLN A 59 7.78 -10.54 9.01
C GLN A 59 9.03 -9.64 8.81
N PRO A 60 9.64 -9.53 7.62
CA PRO A 60 10.78 -8.62 7.42
C PRO A 60 10.39 -7.13 7.34
N LEU A 61 9.11 -6.79 7.14
CA LEU A 61 8.63 -5.39 7.10
C LEU A 61 8.40 -4.78 8.49
N GLU A 62 8.38 -5.61 9.55
CA GLU A 62 8.12 -5.19 10.93
C GLU A 62 9.40 -4.84 11.73
N LYS A 63 10.58 -4.87 11.09
CA LYS A 63 11.87 -4.52 11.74
C LYS A 63 12.27 -3.06 11.57
#